data_AF-A0A958A886-F1
#
_entry.id   AF-A0A958A886-F1
#
_cell.length_a   1.000
_cell.length_b   1.000
_cell.length_c   1.000
_cell.angle_alpha   90.00
_cell.angle_beta   90.00
_cell.angle_gamma   90.00
#
_symmetry.space_group_name_H-M   'P 1'
#
loop_
_entity.id
_entity.type
_entity.pdbx_description
1 polymer ?
#
loop_
_entity_poly.entity_id
_entity_poly.type
_entity_poly.pdbx_seq_one_letter_code
_entity_poly.pdbx_strand_id
1 'polypeptide(L)'
;MAGLVPGLTRMESRLRSLGYRVVESPTGNFLLPPGRTARGHEFHWSSWQTDSDCPAWQIQPRRRAAAPHPDGYAARNLVASYVHLHFAHEPALALNFVRACRAWLEGAINENEIDVKPVDRR
;
A
#
# COMPACT_ATOMS: atom_id res chain seq x y z
N MET A 1 -2.04 -18.81 3.55
CA MET A 1 -1.50 -17.50 3.12
C MET A 1 -0.64 -17.71 1.88
N ALA A 2 -0.54 -16.70 1.00
CA ALA A 2 0.24 -16.79 -0.25
C ALA A 2 1.75 -16.49 -0.09
N GLY A 3 2.19 -15.97 1.07
CA GLY A 3 3.61 -15.75 1.36
C GLY A 3 4.28 -14.59 0.59
N LEU A 4 3.48 -13.66 0.03
CA LEU A 4 3.98 -12.55 -0.80
C LEU A 4 4.25 -11.26 -0.02
N VAL A 5 3.57 -11.04 1.11
CA VAL A 5 3.75 -9.86 1.96
C VAL A 5 4.52 -10.30 3.20
N PRO A 6 5.73 -9.77 3.48
CA PRO A 6 6.55 -10.18 4.61
C PRO A 6 5.90 -9.77 5.94
N GLY A 7 6.00 -10.65 6.93
CA GLY A 7 5.50 -10.39 8.28
C GLY A 7 4.25 -11.20 8.65
N LEU A 8 3.70 -10.90 9.82
CA LEU A 8 2.62 -11.67 10.44
C LEU A 8 1.43 -10.77 10.73
N THR A 9 0.25 -11.23 10.35
CA THR A 9 -1.01 -10.57 10.73
C THR A 9 -1.59 -11.26 11.95
N ARG A 10 -1.93 -10.48 12.97
CA ARG A 10 -2.52 -10.97 14.23
C ARG A 10 -3.83 -10.26 14.52
N MET A 11 -4.85 -11.01 14.92
CA MET A 11 -6.10 -10.45 15.44
C MET A 11 -5.88 -9.86 16.83
N GLU A 12 -6.43 -8.68 17.07
CA GLU A 12 -6.32 -7.97 18.33
C GLU A 12 -7.65 -8.06 19.09
N SER A 13 -7.61 -7.85 20.41
CA SER A 13 -8.81 -7.89 21.26
C SER A 13 -9.69 -6.64 21.13
N ARG A 14 -9.22 -5.62 20.40
CA ARG A 14 -9.91 -4.35 20.21
C ARG A 14 -9.71 -3.84 18.80
N LEU A 15 -10.67 -3.05 18.33
CA LEU A 15 -10.59 -2.35 17.05
C LEU A 15 -9.30 -1.52 16.98
N ARG A 16 -8.49 -1.76 15.94
CA ARG A 16 -7.17 -1.13 15.80
C ARG A 16 -7.24 0.22 15.11
N SER A 17 -8.05 0.32 14.07
CA SER A 17 -8.24 1.57 13.37
C SER A 17 -9.65 1.67 12.81
N LEU A 18 -10.19 2.88 12.88
CA LEU A 18 -11.45 3.26 12.24
C LEU A 18 -11.39 4.71 11.74
N GLY A 19 -11.74 4.88 10.47
CA GLY A 19 -12.15 6.13 9.86
C GLY A 19 -11.24 6.58 8.71
N TYR A 20 -11.49 7.80 8.23
CA TYR A 20 -10.86 8.30 7.01
C TYR A 20 -9.35 8.56 7.16
N ARG A 21 -8.65 8.36 6.03
CA ARG A 21 -7.22 8.52 5.84
C ARG A 21 -6.95 9.33 4.57
N VAL A 22 -5.90 10.14 4.62
CA VAL A 22 -5.24 10.70 3.45
C VAL A 22 -3.89 10.02 3.36
N VAL A 23 -3.56 9.49 2.20
CA VAL A 23 -2.34 8.72 1.95
C VAL A 23 -1.56 9.32 0.79
N GLU A 24 -0.24 9.20 0.86
CA GLU A 24 0.69 9.50 -0.23
C GLU A 24 1.58 8.28 -0.46
N SER A 25 2.00 8.01 -1.69
CA SER A 25 2.99 6.96 -1.96
C SER A 25 4.40 7.56 -1.92
N PRO A 26 5.27 7.21 -0.96
CA PRO A 26 6.57 7.87 -0.79
C PRO A 26 7.48 7.80 -2.02
N THR A 27 7.53 6.65 -2.70
CA THR A 27 8.29 6.46 -3.95
C THR A 27 7.39 6.35 -5.18
N GLY A 28 6.08 6.51 -5.01
CA GLY A 28 5.09 6.16 -6.04
C GLY A 28 4.88 4.64 -6.19
N ASN A 29 3.72 4.25 -6.72
CA ASN A 29 3.44 2.89 -7.16
C ASN A 29 2.47 2.91 -8.35
N PHE A 30 2.11 1.74 -8.87
CA PHE A 30 1.25 1.64 -10.06
C PHE A 30 -0.18 2.15 -9.84
N LEU A 31 -0.64 2.33 -8.59
CA LEU A 31 -1.94 2.95 -8.30
C LEU A 31 -1.78 4.48 -8.22
N LEU A 32 -0.83 4.94 -7.41
CA LEU A 32 -0.64 6.35 -7.06
C LEU A 32 0.79 6.82 -7.38
N PRO A 33 0.97 7.67 -8.40
CA PRO A 33 2.27 8.28 -8.72
C PRO A 33 2.84 9.09 -7.54
N PRO A 34 4.17 9.31 -7.50
CA PRO A 34 4.80 10.08 -6.42
C PRO A 34 4.29 11.52 -6.39
N GLY A 35 4.22 12.12 -5.19
CA GLY A 35 3.73 13.49 -4.98
C GLY A 35 2.22 13.66 -5.13
N ARG A 36 1.45 12.57 -5.30
CA ARG A 36 -0.01 12.58 -5.31
C ARG A 36 -0.55 12.04 -3.99
N THR A 37 -1.72 12.52 -3.61
CA THR A 37 -2.45 12.01 -2.45
C THR A 37 -3.73 11.31 -2.87
N ALA A 38 -4.13 10.32 -2.09
CA ALA A 38 -5.42 9.64 -2.21
C ALA A 38 -6.15 9.65 -0.88
N ARG A 39 -7.47 9.41 -0.92
CA ARG A 39 -8.28 9.24 0.27
C ARG A 39 -8.81 7.83 0.36
N GLY A 40 -8.96 7.37 1.58
CA GLY A 40 -9.57 6.09 1.89
C GLY A 40 -10.08 6.06 3.32
N HIS A 41 -10.37 4.86 3.79
CA HIS A 41 -10.69 4.63 5.19
C HIS A 41 -10.05 3.33 5.67
N GLU A 42 -9.81 3.26 6.96
CA GLU A 42 -9.42 2.02 7.63
C GLU A 42 -10.59 1.54 8.49
N PHE A 43 -10.76 0.23 8.52
CA PHE A 43 -11.60 -0.46 9.50
C PHE A 43 -11.06 -1.88 9.71
N HIS A 44 -10.23 -2.07 10.73
CA HIS A 44 -9.62 -3.38 10.99
C HIS A 44 -9.33 -3.62 12.47
N TRP A 45 -9.39 -4.90 12.84
CA TRP A 45 -9.06 -5.42 14.16
C TRP A 45 -7.68 -6.05 14.21
N SER A 46 -7.12 -6.43 13.07
CA SER A 46 -5.79 -7.03 13.03
C SER A 46 -4.68 -5.98 12.98
N SER A 47 -3.50 -6.36 13.46
CA SER A 47 -2.25 -5.64 13.22
C SER A 47 -1.37 -6.45 12.26
N TRP A 48 -0.55 -5.79 11.46
CA TRP A 48 0.48 -6.41 10.65
C TRP A 48 1.84 -6.04 11.23
N GLN A 49 2.59 -7.06 11.66
CA GLN A 49 3.92 -6.94 12.24
C GLN A 49 4.93 -7.31 11.16
N THR A 50 5.80 -6.37 10.83
CA THR A 50 6.76 -6.50 9.73
C THR A 50 8.01 -5.70 10.03
N ASP A 51 9.14 -6.18 9.53
CA ASP A 51 10.41 -5.43 9.48
C ASP A 51 10.65 -4.83 8.09
N SER A 52 9.64 -4.84 7.21
CA SER A 52 9.75 -4.30 5.86
C SER A 52 9.92 -2.78 5.85
N ASP A 53 10.84 -2.31 5.01
CA ASP A 53 11.12 -0.92 4.71
C ASP A 53 10.45 -0.43 3.41
N CYS A 54 9.47 -1.17 2.90
CA CYS A 54 8.77 -0.89 1.64
C CYS A 54 7.29 -0.51 1.88
N PRO A 55 7.02 0.64 2.52
CA PRO A 55 5.65 1.05 2.80
C PRO A 55 4.90 1.37 1.50
N ALA A 56 3.63 0.95 1.43
CA ALA A 56 2.77 1.40 0.34
C ALA A 56 2.49 2.90 0.46
N TRP A 57 2.28 3.37 1.69
CA TRP A 57 1.75 4.70 1.97
C TRP A 57 2.53 5.40 3.09
N GLN A 58 2.53 6.73 3.03
CA GLN A 58 2.66 7.61 4.18
C GLN A 58 1.26 8.13 4.52
N ILE A 59 0.77 7.77 5.70
CA ILE A 59 -0.53 8.21 6.20
C ILE A 59 -0.39 9.57 6.86
N GLN A 60 -1.19 10.53 6.40
CA GLN A 60 -1.26 11.84 7.05
C GLN A 60 -1.99 11.71 8.39
N PRO A 61 -1.42 12.28 9.47
CA PRO A 61 -2.02 12.17 10.78
C PRO A 61 -3.25 13.08 10.88
N ARG A 62 -4.22 12.66 11.69
CA ARG A 62 -5.42 13.48 11.98
C ARG A 62 -5.10 14.76 12.74
N ARG A 63 -4.01 14.77 13.51
CA ARG A 63 -3.54 15.94 14.28
C ARG A 63 -2.40 16.60 13.53
N ARG A 64 -2.55 17.89 13.22
CA ARG A 64 -1.57 18.68 12.42
C ARG A 64 -0.13 18.66 12.96
N ALA A 65 0.07 18.46 14.25
CA ALA A 65 1.40 18.48 14.87
C ALA A 65 2.14 17.12 14.82
N ALA A 66 1.48 16.03 14.40
CA ALA A 66 2.13 14.74 14.26
C ALA A 66 2.80 14.61 12.88
N ALA A 67 3.85 13.79 12.80
CA ALA A 67 4.47 13.42 11.53
C ALA A 67 3.62 12.35 10.81
N PRO A 68 3.67 12.28 9.46
CA PRO A 68 3.20 11.13 8.71
C PRO A 68 3.87 9.84 9.17
N HIS A 69 3.18 8.72 9.01
CA HIS A 69 3.73 7.41 9.35
C HIS A 69 3.56 6.42 8.20
N PRO A 70 4.51 5.47 8.03
CA PRO A 70 4.39 4.42 7.03
C PRO A 70 3.19 3.50 7.32
N ASP A 71 2.57 2.99 6.26
CA ASP A 71 1.58 1.91 6.30
C ASP A 71 1.60 1.07 5.01
N GLY A 72 1.16 -0.18 5.13
CA GLY A 72 1.03 -1.11 4.02
C GLY A 72 2.38 -1.57 3.45
N TYR A 73 2.31 -2.36 2.38
CA TYR A 73 3.44 -2.93 1.68
C TYR A 73 3.30 -2.65 0.18
N ALA A 74 4.34 -2.10 -0.43
CA ALA A 74 4.42 -1.98 -1.88
C ALA A 74 5.76 -2.51 -2.40
N ALA A 75 5.68 -3.46 -3.32
CA ALA A 75 6.84 -3.98 -4.03
C ALA A 75 6.40 -4.47 -5.40
N ARG A 76 7.16 -4.16 -6.46
CA ARG A 76 6.81 -4.56 -7.84
C ARG A 76 5.40 -4.08 -8.23
N ASN A 77 4.55 -5.03 -8.63
CA ASN A 77 3.14 -4.88 -8.96
C ASN A 77 2.20 -5.25 -7.80
N LEU A 78 2.73 -5.34 -6.57
CA LEU A 78 1.96 -5.61 -5.37
C LEU A 78 1.84 -4.35 -4.52
N VAL A 79 0.60 -3.99 -4.20
CA VAL A 79 0.27 -3.00 -3.17
C VAL A 79 -0.74 -3.64 -2.23
N ALA A 80 -0.41 -3.71 -0.95
CA ALA A 80 -1.24 -4.26 0.11
C ALA A 80 -1.35 -3.27 1.27
N SER A 81 -2.55 -2.95 1.74
CA SER A 81 -2.75 -2.05 2.87
C SER A 81 -4.15 -2.26 3.45
N TYR A 82 -4.32 -1.89 4.73
CA TYR A 82 -5.63 -1.79 5.37
C TYR A 82 -6.43 -0.56 4.93
N VAL A 83 -5.80 0.38 4.21
CA VAL A 83 -6.49 1.54 3.66
C VAL A 83 -7.33 1.12 2.47
N HIS A 84 -8.65 1.16 2.68
CA HIS A 84 -9.63 1.00 1.61
C HIS A 84 -9.69 2.31 0.82
N LEU A 85 -8.94 2.37 -0.28
CA LEU A 85 -8.90 3.53 -1.17
C LEU A 85 -10.29 3.84 -1.75
N HIS A 86 -10.64 5.12 -1.78
CA HIS A 86 -11.89 5.59 -2.36
C HIS A 86 -11.65 6.04 -3.81
N PHE A 87 -11.83 5.12 -4.76
CA PHE A 87 -11.55 5.39 -6.18
C PHE A 87 -12.38 6.53 -6.77
N ALA A 88 -13.59 6.80 -6.28
CA ALA A 88 -14.38 7.93 -6.76
C ALA A 88 -13.86 9.30 -6.26
N HIS A 89 -12.95 9.32 -5.28
CA HIS A 89 -12.28 10.57 -4.86
C HIS A 89 -11.15 10.93 -5.82
N GLU A 90 -10.41 9.92 -6.29
CA GLU A 90 -9.34 10.07 -7.27
C GLU A 90 -9.49 8.99 -8.35
N PRO A 91 -10.31 9.26 -9.40
CA PRO A 91 -10.57 8.29 -10.47
C PRO A 91 -9.32 7.83 -11.21
N ALA A 92 -8.23 8.61 -11.17
CA ALA A 92 -6.96 8.20 -11.76
C ALA A 92 -6.42 6.90 -11.15
N LEU A 93 -6.69 6.61 -9.87
CA LEU A 93 -6.26 5.36 -9.22
C LEU A 93 -6.80 4.12 -9.96
N ALA A 94 -8.10 4.11 -10.28
CA ALA A 94 -8.74 3.01 -10.98
C ALA A 94 -8.24 2.91 -12.43
N LEU A 95 -8.05 4.06 -13.10
CA LEU A 95 -7.48 4.09 -14.44
C LEU A 95 -6.04 3.57 -14.46
N ASN A 96 -5.23 3.92 -13.46
CA ASN A 96 -3.85 3.47 -13.35
C ASN A 96 -3.77 1.95 -13.10
N PHE A 97 -4.67 1.42 -12.27
CA PHE A 97 -4.80 -0.03 -12.10
C PHE A 97 -5.06 -0.74 -13.43
N VAL A 98 -6.08 -0.29 -14.19
CA VAL A 98 -6.41 -0.88 -15.50
C VAL A 98 -5.25 -0.74 -16.49
N ARG A 99 -4.56 0.41 -16.50
CA ARG A 99 -3.36 0.63 -17.32
C ARG A 99 -2.24 -0.33 -16.96
N ALA A 100 -1.99 -0.57 -15.67
CA ALA A 100 -0.98 -1.52 -15.22
C ALA A 100 -1.32 -2.95 -15.67
N CYS A 101 -2.59 -3.36 -15.56
CA CYS A 101 -3.05 -4.66 -16.08
C CYS A 101 -2.86 -4.77 -17.59
N ARG A 102 -3.20 -3.72 -18.35
CA ARG A 102 -3.01 -3.70 -19.81
C ARG A 102 -1.53 -3.78 -20.18
N ALA A 103 -0.68 -2.99 -19.54
CA ALA A 103 0.76 -2.99 -19.81
C ALA A 103 1.40 -4.36 -19.52
N TRP A 104 0.92 -5.07 -18.49
CA TRP A 104 1.34 -6.45 -18.23
C TRP A 104 0.92 -7.40 -19.36
N LEU A 105 -0.31 -7.31 -19.85
CA LEU A 105 -0.80 -8.11 -20.99
C LEU A 105 -0.01 -7.84 -22.28
N GLU A 106 0.42 -6.60 -22.49
CA GLU A 106 1.20 -6.17 -23.67
C GLU A 106 2.71 -6.50 -23.56
N GLY A 107 3.15 -7.09 -22.44
CA GLY A 107 4.56 -7.43 -22.21
C GLY A 107 5.45 -6.21 -21.96
N ALA A 108 4.87 -5.05 -21.67
CA ALA A 108 5.58 -3.80 -21.43
C ALA A 108 6.17 -3.68 -20.01
N ILE A 109 5.96 -4.70 -19.16
CA ILE A 109 6.50 -4.78 -17.79
C ILE A 109 7.35 -6.05 -17.70
N ASN A 110 8.68 -5.89 -17.62
CA ASN A 110 9.62 -7.01 -17.50
C ASN A 110 9.73 -7.49 -16.04
N GLU A 111 9.59 -8.79 -15.80
CA GLU A 111 9.67 -9.40 -14.46
C GLU A 111 11.07 -9.28 -13.80
N ASN A 112 12.11 -9.03 -14.62
CA ASN A 112 13.53 -9.10 -14.23
C ASN A 112 14.17 -7.76 -13.81
N GLU A 113 13.49 -6.63 -13.96
CA GLU A 113 14.09 -5.31 -13.65
C GLU A 113 13.85 -4.84 -12.21
N ILE A 114 13.33 -5.73 -11.35
CA ILE A 114 12.85 -5.35 -10.04
C ILE A 114 13.72 -5.97 -8.96
N ASP A 115 14.63 -5.17 -8.42
CA ASP A 115 15.48 -5.55 -7.30
C ASP A 115 14.59 -5.90 -6.10
N VAL A 116 14.63 -7.16 -5.69
CA VAL A 116 14.03 -7.64 -4.44
C VAL A 116 15.18 -8.15 -3.61
N LYS A 117 15.47 -7.46 -2.50
CA LYS A 117 16.26 -8.08 -1.44
C LYS A 117 15.52 -9.35 -1.01
N PRO A 118 16.18 -10.50 -1.01
CA PRO A 118 15.54 -11.76 -0.66
C PRO A 118 14.90 -11.64 0.72
N VAL A 119 13.61 -11.96 0.79
CA VAL A 119 12.91 -12.17 2.06
C VAL A 119 13.56 -13.40 2.70
N ASP A 120 14.35 -13.20 3.76
CA ASP A 120 14.93 -14.28 4.56
C ASP A 120 13.78 -15.12 5.12
N ARG A 121 13.62 -16.33 4.60
CA ARG A 121 12.64 -17.31 5.08
C ARG A 121 13.21 -17.95 6.34
N ARG A 122 13.07 -17.28 7.48
CA ARG A 122 13.20 -17.92 8.79
C ARG A 122 11.84 -18.21 9.39
#